data_AF-A0A0M1LIQ1-F1
#
_entry.id   AF-A0A0M1LIQ1-F1
#
_cell.length_a   1.000
_cell.length_b   1.000
_cell.length_c   1.000
_cell.angle_alpha   90.00
_cell.angle_beta   90.00
_cell.angle_gamma   90.00
#
_symmetry.space_group_name_H-M   'P 1'
#
loop_
_entity.id
_entity.type
_entity.pdbx_description
1 polymer ?
#
loop_
_entity_poly.entity_id
_entity_poly.type
_entity_poly.pdbx_seq_one_letter_code
_entity_poly.pdbx_strand_id
1 'polypeptide(L)' 'MRSVYKNPSELATCLKDFVDTYLEGLITYEKMEGKISKILVANNVYKNGFVSVKLSNVLGEERMEIIDKIYKDMQTI' A
#
# COMPACT_ATOMS: atom_id res chain seq x y z
N MET A 1 3.73 7.02 13.29
CA MET A 1 2.95 5.99 12.57
C MET A 1 3.74 4.70 12.59
N ARG A 2 3.10 3.57 12.88
CA ARG A 2 3.73 2.25 12.90
C ARG A 2 4.06 1.84 11.45
N SER A 3 5.27 1.35 11.20
CA SER A 3 5.69 0.88 9.87
C SER A 3 5.56 -0.63 9.68
N VAL A 4 5.54 -1.40 10.78
CA VAL A 4 5.47 -2.88 10.75
C VAL A 4 4.18 -3.36 11.41
N TYR A 5 3.44 -4.22 10.71
CA TYR A 5 2.14 -4.75 11.10
C TYR A 5 2.25 -6.28 11.24
N LYS A 6 1.96 -6.80 12.43
CA LYS A 6 1.96 -8.24 12.69
C LYS A 6 0.70 -8.93 12.18
N ASN A 7 -0.40 -8.18 12.07
CA ASN A 7 -1.68 -8.68 11.59
C ASN A 7 -1.91 -8.23 10.12
N PRO A 8 -2.10 -9.17 9.18
CA PRO A 8 -2.38 -8.85 7.78
C PRO A 8 -3.64 -7.99 7.58
N SER A 9 -4.67 -8.13 8.42
CA SER A 9 -5.89 -7.33 8.34
C SER A 9 -5.65 -5.88 8.72
N GLU A 10 -4.82 -5.63 9.74
CA GLU A 10 -4.43 -4.26 10.13
C GLU A 10 -3.58 -3.60 9.05
N LEU A 11 -2.66 -4.35 8.43
CA LEU A 11 -1.86 -3.88 7.31
C LEU A 11 -2.75 -3.48 6.13
N ALA A 12 -3.70 -4.35 5.75
CA ALA A 12 -4.61 -4.09 4.65
C ALA A 12 -5.50 -2.86 4.94
N THR A 13 -6.03 -2.74 6.16
CA THR A 13 -6.81 -1.57 6.59
C THR A 13 -5.99 -0.30 6.50
N CYS A 14 -4.74 -0.34 6.98
CA CYS A 14 -3.86 0.83 6.93
C CYS A 14 -3.56 1.28 5.49
N LEU A 15 -3.27 0.33 4.59
CA LEU A 15 -3.02 0.64 3.18
C LEU A 15 -4.28 1.21 2.52
N LYS A 16 -5.45 0.62 2.83
CA LYS A 16 -6.75 1.09 2.37
C LYS A 16 -7.00 2.54 2.79
N ASP A 17 -6.81 2.86 4.08
CA ASP A 17 -7.05 4.19 4.63
C ASP A 17 -6.15 5.24 3.96
N PHE A 18 -4.89 4.91 3.64
CA PHE A 18 -4.01 5.84 2.94
C PHE A 18 -4.46 6.15 1.52
N VAL A 19 -4.87 5.11 0.79
CA VAL A 19 -5.37 5.29 -0.58
C VAL A 19 -6.69 6.04 -0.56
N ASP A 20 -7.62 5.69 0.34
CA ASP A 20 -8.91 6.38 0.48
C ASP A 20 -8.71 7.86 0.83
N THR A 21 -7.83 8.18 1.78
CA THR A 21 -7.48 9.57 2.14
C THR A 21 -6.93 10.35 0.95
N TYR A 22 -6.17 9.70 0.06
CA TYR A 22 -5.68 10.32 -1.17
C TYR A 22 -6.80 10.54 -2.19
N LEU A 23 -7.67 9.55 -2.39
CA LEU A 23 -8.82 9.64 -3.30
C LEU A 23 -9.83 10.69 -2.85
N GLU A 24 -9.96 10.91 -1.54
CA GLU A 24 -10.75 12.00 -0.94
C GLU A 24 -10.09 13.39 -1.06
N GLY A 25 -8.87 13.48 -1.63
CA GLY A 25 -8.14 14.72 -1.82
C GLY A 25 -7.56 15.32 -0.53
N LEU A 26 -7.51 14.55 0.56
CA LEU A 26 -7.03 15.00 1.87
C LEU A 26 -5.50 14.95 1.98
N ILE A 27 -4.83 14.19 1.10
CA ILE A 27 -3.37 14.14 0.99
C ILE A 27 -2.94 14.15 -0.47
N THR A 28 -1.70 14.63 -0.73
CA THR A 28 -1.10 14.59 -2.06
C THR A 28 -0.56 13.19 -2.39
N TYR A 29 -0.41 12.90 -3.68
CA TYR A 29 0.20 11.65 -4.16
C TYR A 29 1.57 11.42 -3.55
N GLU A 30 2.48 12.41 -3.62
CA GLU A 30 3.84 12.30 -3.06
C GLU A 30 3.85 11.93 -1.57
N LYS A 31 2.92 12.50 -0.78
CA LYS A 31 2.80 12.20 0.65
C LYS A 31 2.26 10.80 0.89
N MET A 32 1.32 10.34 0.07
CA MET A 32 0.77 8.99 0.13
C MET A 32 1.86 7.97 -0.27
N GLU A 33 2.48 8.17 -1.43
CA GLU A 33 3.55 7.35 -2.00
C GLU A 33 4.67 7.16 -0.98
N GLY A 34 5.24 8.25 -0.44
CA GLY A 34 6.33 8.17 0.52
C GLY A 34 5.98 7.42 1.82
N LYS A 35 4.68 7.36 2.20
CA LYS A 35 4.21 6.57 3.34
C LYS A 35 3.99 5.11 2.96
N ILE A 36 3.29 4.85 1.86
CA ILE A 36 2.98 3.50 1.37
C ILE A 36 4.28 2.75 1.06
N SER A 37 5.23 3.35 0.34
CA SER A 37 6.51 2.71 0.01
C SER A 37 7.24 2.20 1.26
N LYS A 38 7.26 2.99 2.35
CA LYS A 38 7.86 2.57 3.62
C LYS A 38 7.14 1.38 4.25
N ILE A 39 5.80 1.35 4.18
CA ILE A 39 5.00 0.22 4.67
C ILE A 39 5.24 -1.03 3.82
N LEU A 40 5.27 -0.89 2.49
CA LEU A 40 5.48 -2.02 1.57
C LEU A 40 6.81 -2.73 1.85
N VAL A 41 7.89 -1.97 1.99
CA VAL A 41 9.23 -2.49 2.32
C VAL A 41 9.24 -3.13 3.71
N ALA A 42 8.76 -2.41 4.73
CA ALA A 42 8.83 -2.86 6.11
C ALA A 42 8.02 -4.14 6.40
N ASN A 43 6.99 -4.43 5.59
CA ASN A 43 6.13 -5.61 5.74
C ASN A 43 6.34 -6.67 4.67
N ASN A 44 7.29 -6.47 3.74
CA ASN A 44 7.55 -7.35 2.62
C ASN A 44 6.24 -7.76 1.90
N VAL A 45 5.44 -6.75 1.53
CA VAL A 45 4.08 -6.92 0.99
C VAL A 45 4.09 -7.65 -0.34
N TYR A 46 5.02 -7.29 -1.21
CA TYR A 46 5.26 -7.95 -2.49
C TYR A 46 6.32 -9.02 -2.32
N LYS A 47 5.94 -10.27 -2.57
CA LYS A 47 6.86 -11.41 -2.59
C LYS A 47 6.93 -11.92 -4.02
N ASN A 48 8.11 -11.83 -4.64
CA ASN A 48 8.33 -12.16 -6.04
C ASN A 48 7.38 -11.40 -6.99
N GLY A 49 7.02 -10.15 -6.65
CA GLY A 49 6.08 -9.33 -7.41
C GLY A 49 4.60 -9.62 -7.16
N PHE A 50 4.27 -10.56 -6.26
CA PHE A 50 2.89 -10.91 -5.95
C PHE A 50 2.48 -10.44 -4.54
N VAL A 51 1.24 -9.98 -4.43
CA VAL A 51 0.59 -9.68 -3.14
C VAL A 51 -0.31 -10.84 -2.74
N SER A 52 -0.43 -11.11 -1.44
CA SER A 52 -1.29 -12.18 -0.96
C SER A 52 -2.77 -11.90 -1.27
N VAL A 53 -3.52 -12.93 -1.67
CA VAL A 53 -4.96 -12.85 -1.98
C VAL A 53 -5.78 -12.21 -0.85
N LYS A 54 -5.42 -12.49 0.40
CA LYS A 54 -6.11 -11.94 1.57
C LYS A 54 -6.02 -10.42 1.64
N LEU A 55 -4.87 -9.87 1.27
CA LEU A 55 -4.62 -8.43 1.28
C LEU A 55 -5.28 -7.76 0.08
N SER A 56 -5.16 -8.34 -1.12
CA SER A 56 -5.79 -7.82 -2.33
C SER A 56 -7.31 -7.79 -2.23
N ASN A 57 -7.93 -8.79 -1.59
CA ASN A 57 -9.38 -8.83 -1.40
C ASN A 57 -9.90 -7.69 -0.50
N VAL A 58 -9.11 -7.26 0.49
CA VAL A 58 -9.49 -6.14 1.38
C VAL A 58 -9.29 -4.80 0.69
N LEU A 59 -8.25 -4.67 -0.12
CA LEU A 59 -7.92 -3.43 -0.83
C LEU A 59 -8.87 -3.19 -2.02
N GLY A 60 -9.27 -4.27 -2.70
CA GLY A 60 -10.02 -4.18 -3.95
C GLY A 60 -9.14 -3.71 -5.12
N GLU A 61 -9.69 -3.83 -6.33
CA GLU A 61 -8.97 -3.59 -7.58
C GLU A 61 -8.41 -2.17 -7.68
N GLU A 62 -9.26 -1.15 -7.52
CA GLU A 62 -8.87 0.26 -7.64
C GLU A 62 -7.68 0.65 -6.74
N ARG A 63 -7.71 0.23 -5.46
CA ARG A 63 -6.62 0.54 -4.53
C ARG A 63 -5.36 -0.26 -4.83
N MET A 64 -5.52 -1.50 -5.26
CA MET A 64 -4.40 -2.34 -5.69
C MET A 64 -3.69 -1.74 -6.88
N GLU A 65 -4.39 -1.18 -7.87
CA GLU A 65 -3.77 -0.51 -9.02
C GLU A 65 -2.84 0.64 -8.59
N ILE A 66 -3.28 1.46 -7.63
CA ILE A 66 -2.50 2.58 -7.09
C ILE A 66 -1.26 2.05 -6.35
N ILE A 67 -1.43 1.03 -5.50
CA ILE A 67 -0.33 0.45 -4.72
C ILE A 67 0.67 -0.27 -5.65
N ASP A 68 0.20 -0.97 -6.67
CA ASP A 68 1.03 -1.63 -7.68
C ASP A 68 1.85 -0.61 -8.47
N LYS A 69 1.25 0.54 -8.82
CA LYS A 69 1.97 1.64 -9.46
C LYS A 69 3.12 2.13 -8.58
N ILE A 70 2.84 2.43 -7.31
CA ILE A 70 3.87 2.85 -6.33
C ILE A 70 4.99 1.80 -6.24
N TYR A 71 4.63 0.52 -6.14
CA TYR A 71 5.61 -0.56 -6.07
C TYR A 71 6.50 -0.64 -7.32
N LYS A 72 5.93 -0.47 -8.52
CA LYS A 72 6.68 -0.44 -9.79
C LYS A 72 7.59 0.79 -9.89
N ASP A 73 7.10 1.95 -9.48
CA ASP A 73 7.89 3.20 -9.46
C ASP A 73 9.13 3.03 -8.57
N MET A 74 9.00 2.31 -7.44
CA MET A 74 10.14 1.95 -6.57
C MET A 74 11.19 1.03 -7.21
N GLN A 75 10.84 0.25 -8.25
CA GLN A 75 11.78 -0.65 -8.95
C GLN A 75 12.51 0.05 -10.11
N THR A 76 12.05 1.24 -10.50
CA THR A 76 12.59 2.00 -11.65
C THR A 76 13.69 2.98 -11.22
N ILE A 77 14.07 2.95 -9.93
CA ILE A 77 15.17 3.69 -9.31
C ILE A 77 16.36 2.74 -9.11
#